data_AF-A0A5N6T0N1-F1
#
_entry.id   AF-A0A5N6T0N1-F1
#
_cell.length_a   1.000
_cell.length_b   1.000
_cell.length_c   1.000
_cell.angle_alpha   90.00
_cell.angle_beta   90.00
_cell.angle_gamma   90.00
#
_symmetry.space_group_name_H-M   'P 1'
#
loop_
_entity.id
_entity.type
_entity.pdbx_description
1 polymer ?
#
loop_
_entity_poly.entity_id
_entity_poly.type
_entity_poly.pdbx_seq_one_letter_code
_entity_poly.pdbx_strand_id
1 'polypeptide(L)'
;MPPPDSTTPRNLEIAFISGPLDIGLDNTYFHTHYVPQINTAIDRGHRFVIGPVAGVDRAALDYLLSYPIPPSHITIFVTPTENILMGDEFRSRAVNVHVVDGGLNMTTRDRDAAMTRASSYDILRWRPRKEAKEFYGPMYREGYVTNTEMNWRRRRGISETEVVKEEDVDIFRDDRKRSLGKQLVNALSDSFCTVSQPS
;
A
#
# COMPACT_ATOMS: atom_id res chain seq x y z
N MET A 1 39.64 -19.20 -1.08
CA MET A 1 38.39 -19.16 -0.28
C MET A 1 37.99 -17.70 -0.13
N PRO A 2 36.85 -17.25 -0.68
CA PRO A 2 36.32 -15.93 -0.38
C PRO A 2 35.65 -15.93 1.02
N PRO A 3 35.53 -14.77 1.69
CA PRO A 3 34.95 -14.68 3.03
C PRO A 3 33.42 -14.85 2.99
N PRO A 4 32.78 -15.23 4.10
CA PRO A 4 31.33 -15.34 4.17
C PRO A 4 30.68 -13.96 4.01
N ASP A 5 29.73 -13.89 3.08
CA ASP A 5 28.87 -12.74 2.82
C ASP A 5 28.31 -12.20 4.14
N SER A 6 28.75 -11.00 4.52
CA SER A 6 28.18 -10.24 5.62
C SER A 6 26.83 -9.71 5.16
N THR A 7 25.82 -10.58 5.14
CA THR A 7 24.45 -10.19 4.82
C THR A 7 23.94 -9.35 5.97
N THR A 8 24.16 -8.04 5.85
CA THR A 8 23.44 -7.03 6.63
C THR A 8 21.96 -7.43 6.57
N PRO A 9 21.24 -7.57 7.71
CA PRO A 9 19.85 -7.99 7.68
C PRO A 9 19.11 -7.05 6.72
N ARG A 10 18.63 -7.59 5.60
CA ARG A 10 17.72 -6.86 4.73
C ARG A 10 16.61 -6.38 5.65
N ASN A 11 16.50 -5.06 5.80
CA ASN A 11 15.46 -4.47 6.62
C ASN A 11 14.15 -5.03 6.06
N LEU A 12 13.51 -5.93 6.80
CA LEU A 12 12.31 -6.62 6.35
C LEU A 12 11.18 -5.60 6.40
N GLU A 13 11.06 -4.79 5.35
CA GLU A 13 10.03 -3.79 5.26
C GLU A 13 8.66 -4.45 5.15
N ILE A 14 7.68 -3.81 5.78
CA ILE A 14 6.29 -4.27 5.81
C ILE A 14 5.44 -3.24 5.08
N ALA A 15 4.79 -3.65 4.00
CA ALA A 15 3.89 -2.82 3.20
C ALA A 15 2.46 -2.92 3.74
N PHE A 16 1.83 -1.78 4.03
CA PHE A 16 0.39 -1.71 4.31
C PHE A 16 -0.40 -1.44 3.04
N ILE A 17 -1.20 -2.42 2.61
CA ILE A 17 -2.11 -2.25 1.47
C ILE A 17 -3.46 -1.75 1.97
N SER A 18 -3.94 -0.64 1.41
CA SER A 18 -5.25 -0.06 1.74
C SER A 18 -5.85 0.65 0.53
N GLY A 19 -7.14 0.48 0.29
CA GLY A 19 -7.81 1.12 -0.84
C GLY A 19 -9.34 1.13 -0.77
N PRO A 20 -10.01 1.61 -1.84
CA PRO A 20 -11.47 1.69 -1.88
C PRO A 20 -12.14 0.31 -1.94
N LEU A 21 -13.38 0.26 -1.45
CA LEU A 21 -14.24 -0.94 -1.53
C LEU A 21 -14.67 -1.26 -2.96
N ASP A 22 -15.04 -0.23 -3.71
CA ASP A 22 -15.42 -0.37 -5.11
C ASP A 22 -14.17 -0.17 -5.98
N ILE A 23 -13.76 -1.23 -6.67
CA ILE A 23 -12.56 -1.28 -7.52
C ILE A 23 -12.91 -1.43 -9.01
N GLY A 24 -14.17 -1.18 -9.38
CA GLY A 24 -14.65 -1.26 -10.76
C GLY A 24 -14.78 -2.69 -11.29
N LEU A 25 -15.21 -2.81 -12.55
CA LEU A 25 -15.34 -4.08 -13.24
C LEU A 25 -13.98 -4.77 -13.39
N ASP A 26 -13.98 -6.09 -13.22
CA ASP A 26 -12.82 -6.98 -13.34
C ASP A 26 -11.57 -6.49 -12.56
N ASN A 27 -11.78 -5.82 -11.42
CA ASN A 27 -10.73 -5.27 -10.57
C ASN A 27 -9.78 -4.31 -11.30
N THR A 28 -10.24 -3.64 -12.36
CA THR A 28 -9.40 -2.77 -13.22
C THR A 28 -8.65 -1.71 -12.42
N TYR A 29 -9.29 -1.12 -11.40
CA TYR A 29 -8.66 -0.13 -10.53
C TYR A 29 -7.49 -0.73 -9.73
N PHE A 30 -7.67 -1.94 -9.20
CA PHE A 30 -6.64 -2.67 -8.46
C PHE A 30 -5.45 -3.02 -9.37
N HIS A 31 -5.72 -3.58 -10.55
CA HIS A 31 -4.67 -3.93 -11.52
C HIS A 31 -3.87 -2.72 -11.98
N THR A 32 -4.54 -1.57 -12.19
CA THR A 32 -3.87 -0.36 -12.68
C THR A 32 -2.97 0.28 -11.62
N HIS A 33 -3.43 0.33 -10.36
CA HIS A 33 -2.78 1.17 -9.35
C HIS A 33 -2.01 0.40 -8.27
N TYR A 34 -2.36 -0.84 -8.00
CA TYR A 34 -1.80 -1.60 -6.88
C TYR A 34 -0.81 -2.67 -7.34
N VAL A 35 -1.16 -3.43 -8.38
CA VAL A 35 -0.32 -4.54 -8.87
C VAL A 35 1.14 -4.14 -9.14
N PRO A 36 1.45 -3.02 -9.83
CA PRO A 36 2.86 -2.64 -10.05
C PRO A 36 3.65 -2.42 -8.75
N GLN A 37 3.01 -1.81 -7.74
CA GLN A 37 3.63 -1.54 -6.44
C GLN A 37 3.76 -2.81 -5.59
N ILE A 38 2.76 -3.68 -5.64
CA ILE A 38 2.78 -4.99 -4.99
C ILE A 38 3.91 -5.85 -5.58
N ASN A 39 4.04 -5.91 -6.91
CA ASN A 39 5.13 -6.64 -7.56
C ASN A 39 6.50 -6.10 -7.16
N THR A 40 6.66 -4.78 -7.13
CA THR A 40 7.89 -4.16 -6.65
C THR A 40 8.24 -4.56 -5.20
N ALA A 41 7.23 -4.69 -4.34
CA ALA A 41 7.41 -5.14 -2.96
C ALA A 41 7.73 -6.64 -2.86
N ILE A 42 7.08 -7.47 -3.68
CA ILE A 42 7.37 -8.91 -3.80
C ILE A 42 8.81 -9.14 -4.24
N ASP A 43 9.27 -8.44 -5.28
CA ASP A 43 10.63 -8.55 -5.83
C ASP A 43 11.72 -8.21 -4.81
N ARG A 44 11.39 -7.32 -3.86
CA ARG A 44 12.28 -6.94 -2.76
C ARG A 44 12.18 -7.85 -1.54
N GLY A 45 11.27 -8.83 -1.56
CA GLY A 45 11.04 -9.76 -0.45
C GLY A 45 10.36 -9.13 0.75
N HIS A 46 9.56 -8.09 0.54
CA HIS A 46 8.82 -7.41 1.61
C HIS A 46 7.67 -8.28 2.15
N ARG A 47 7.19 -7.91 3.33
CA ARG A 47 5.99 -8.53 3.95
C ARG A 47 4.80 -7.60 3.82
N PHE A 48 3.59 -8.12 4.04
CA PHE A 48 2.35 -7.40 3.80
C PHE A 48 1.46 -7.40 5.03
N VAL A 49 0.88 -6.24 5.34
CA VAL A 49 -0.28 -6.13 6.23
C VAL A 49 -1.47 -5.64 5.42
N ILE A 50 -2.61 -6.30 5.61
CA ILE A 50 -3.85 -5.99 4.90
C ILE A 50 -5.03 -6.04 5.88
N GLY A 51 -6.09 -5.29 5.57
CA GLY A 51 -7.36 -5.45 6.25
C GLY A 51 -8.09 -6.72 5.80
N PRO A 52 -9.17 -7.10 6.50
CA PRO A 52 -9.99 -8.25 6.15
C PRO A 52 -11.09 -7.90 5.14
N VAL A 53 -11.07 -6.69 4.59
CA VAL A 53 -12.20 -6.05 3.93
C VAL A 53 -12.29 -6.45 2.45
N ALA A 54 -13.46 -6.25 1.85
CA ALA A 54 -13.68 -6.28 0.41
C ALA A 54 -12.88 -5.21 -0.35
N GLY A 55 -13.01 -5.20 -1.68
CA GLY A 55 -12.34 -4.23 -2.55
C GLY A 55 -10.85 -4.51 -2.67
N VAL A 56 -10.03 -3.47 -2.54
CA VAL A 56 -8.57 -3.58 -2.68
C VAL A 56 -7.97 -4.60 -1.72
N ASP A 57 -8.40 -4.63 -0.46
CA ASP A 57 -7.83 -5.52 0.56
C ASP A 57 -8.03 -7.00 0.17
N ARG A 58 -9.25 -7.35 -0.25
CA ARG A 58 -9.57 -8.70 -0.74
C ARG A 58 -8.83 -9.03 -2.03
N ALA A 59 -8.82 -8.13 -3.01
CA ALA A 59 -8.13 -8.33 -4.27
C ALA A 59 -6.61 -8.51 -4.04
N ALA A 60 -6.02 -7.76 -3.10
CA ALA A 60 -4.63 -7.90 -2.71
C ALA A 60 -4.35 -9.27 -2.07
N LEU A 61 -5.20 -9.75 -1.16
CA LEU A 61 -5.05 -11.08 -0.58
C LEU A 61 -5.05 -12.17 -1.66
N ASP A 62 -6.06 -12.17 -2.52
CA ASP A 62 -6.20 -13.18 -3.57
C ASP A 62 -5.02 -13.10 -4.56
N TYR A 63 -4.57 -11.89 -4.91
CA TYR A 63 -3.38 -11.68 -5.74
C TYR A 63 -2.12 -12.22 -5.08
N LEU A 64 -1.84 -11.84 -3.82
CA LEU A 64 -0.64 -12.28 -3.10
C LEU A 64 -0.58 -13.80 -2.93
N LEU A 65 -1.73 -14.46 -2.68
CA LEU A 65 -1.82 -15.92 -2.59
C LEU A 65 -1.65 -16.63 -3.94
N SER A 66 -1.85 -15.94 -5.06
CA SER A 66 -1.58 -16.49 -6.41
C SER A 66 -0.10 -16.40 -6.82
N TYR A 67 0.72 -15.67 -6.07
CA TYR A 67 2.16 -15.51 -6.31
C TYR A 67 2.99 -16.46 -5.43
N PRO A 68 4.23 -16.79 -5.82
CA PRO A 68 5.10 -17.71 -5.07
C PRO A 68 5.76 -17.02 -3.85
N ILE A 69 4.98 -16.29 -3.04
CA ILE A 69 5.43 -15.80 -1.74
C ILE A 69 4.89 -16.70 -0.62
N PRO A 70 5.63 -16.90 0.48
CA PRO A 70 5.11 -17.66 1.61
C PRO A 70 3.85 -16.98 2.20
N PRO A 71 2.73 -17.69 2.43
CA PRO A 71 1.56 -17.11 3.09
C PRO A 71 1.87 -16.47 4.45
N SER A 72 2.90 -16.95 5.15
CA SER A 72 3.43 -16.37 6.40
C SER A 72 4.04 -14.97 6.24
N HIS A 73 4.21 -14.46 5.01
CA HIS A 73 4.58 -13.07 4.74
C HIS A 73 3.38 -12.12 4.75
N ILE A 74 2.16 -12.66 4.81
CA ILE A 74 0.91 -11.91 4.81
C ILE A 74 0.35 -11.93 6.23
N THR A 75 -0.02 -10.76 6.74
CA THR A 75 -0.71 -10.62 8.02
C THR A 75 -2.01 -9.86 7.82
N ILE A 76 -3.12 -10.49 8.17
CA ILE A 76 -4.44 -9.87 8.14
C ILE A 76 -4.75 -9.34 9.53
N PHE A 77 -4.95 -8.03 9.64
CA PHE A 77 -5.42 -7.42 10.88
C PHE A 77 -6.94 -7.51 10.92
N VAL A 78 -7.50 -7.89 12.05
CA VAL A 78 -8.94 -8.00 12.27
C VAL A 78 -9.33 -7.38 13.59
N THR A 79 -10.51 -6.76 13.65
CA THR A 79 -11.17 -6.51 14.93
C THR A 79 -11.61 -7.83 15.57
N PRO A 80 -11.89 -7.88 16.89
CA PRO A 80 -12.42 -9.09 17.52
C PRO A 80 -13.70 -9.61 16.87
N THR A 81 -14.60 -8.71 16.44
CA THR A 81 -15.83 -9.08 15.72
C THR A 81 -15.52 -9.70 14.35
N GLU A 82 -14.63 -9.08 13.56
CA GLU A 82 -14.19 -9.65 12.28
C GLU A 82 -13.50 -11.01 12.48
N ASN A 83 -12.71 -11.17 13.54
CA ASN A 83 -12.07 -12.45 13.87
C ASN A 83 -13.09 -13.58 14.09
N ILE A 84 -14.20 -13.29 14.78
CA ILE A 84 -15.28 -14.27 15.00
C ILE A 84 -15.93 -14.66 13.67
N LEU A 85 -16.12 -13.71 12.76
CA LEU A 85 -16.84 -13.94 11.50
C LEU A 85 -16.01 -14.64 10.43
N MET A 86 -14.72 -14.32 10.33
CA MET A 86 -13.88 -14.72 9.20
C MET A 86 -12.44 -15.09 9.57
N GLY A 87 -12.07 -15.05 10.86
CA GLY A 87 -10.71 -15.37 11.30
C GLY A 87 -10.26 -16.78 10.91
N ASP A 88 -11.17 -17.76 10.99
CA ASP A 88 -10.87 -19.14 10.65
C ASP A 88 -10.70 -19.34 9.14
N GLU A 89 -11.45 -18.61 8.30
CA GLU A 89 -11.22 -18.59 6.85
C GLU A 89 -9.80 -18.13 6.54
N PHE A 90 -9.35 -17.04 7.16
CA PHE A 90 -7.98 -16.55 6.95
C PHE A 90 -6.93 -17.54 7.44
N ARG A 91 -7.08 -18.10 8.64
CA ARG A 91 -6.15 -19.12 9.17
C ARG A 91 -6.06 -20.35 8.26
N SER A 92 -7.18 -20.78 7.66
CA SER A 92 -7.21 -21.92 6.73
C SER A 92 -6.34 -21.70 5.47
N ARG A 93 -6.07 -20.44 5.12
CA ARG A 93 -5.20 -20.05 4.00
C ARG A 93 -3.73 -19.90 4.42
N ALA A 94 -3.37 -20.31 5.65
CA ALA A 94 -2.03 -20.25 6.22
C ALA A 94 -1.40 -18.84 6.31
N VAL A 95 -2.21 -17.79 6.20
CA VAL A 95 -1.78 -16.41 6.50
C VAL A 95 -1.79 -16.14 8.00
N ASN A 96 -1.05 -15.15 8.46
CA ASN A 96 -1.13 -14.73 9.85
C ASN A 96 -2.40 -13.91 10.08
N VAL A 97 -3.05 -14.11 11.22
CA VAL A 97 -4.20 -13.29 11.65
C VAL A 97 -3.81 -12.58 12.95
N HIS A 98 -3.86 -11.25 12.92
CA HIS A 98 -3.61 -10.41 14.08
C HIS A 98 -4.92 -9.77 14.54
N VAL A 99 -5.38 -10.15 15.74
CA VAL A 99 -6.57 -9.54 16.35
C VAL A 99 -6.15 -8.30 17.12
N VAL A 100 -6.75 -7.16 16.80
CA VAL A 100 -6.44 -5.88 17.46
C VAL A 100 -6.95 -5.89 18.90
N ASP A 101 -6.09 -5.45 19.83
CA ASP A 101 -6.41 -5.34 21.25
C ASP A 101 -7.47 -4.27 21.54
N GLY A 102 -8.39 -4.53 22.48
CA GLY A 102 -9.39 -3.55 22.91
C GLY A 102 -10.84 -4.04 22.98
N GLY A 103 -11.08 -5.34 22.79
CA GLY A 103 -12.41 -5.96 22.95
C GLY A 103 -13.38 -5.65 21.81
N LEU A 104 -14.66 -6.00 21.98
CA LEU A 104 -15.68 -5.95 20.92
C LEU A 104 -16.02 -4.53 20.40
N ASN A 105 -15.56 -3.49 21.07
CA ASN A 105 -15.79 -2.09 20.68
C ASN A 105 -14.76 -1.56 19.68
N MET A 106 -13.77 -2.36 19.30
CA MET A 106 -12.77 -1.96 18.31
C MET A 106 -13.41 -1.69 16.96
N THR A 107 -13.06 -0.54 16.39
CA THR A 107 -13.57 -0.10 15.09
C THR A 107 -12.60 -0.46 13.97
N THR A 108 -13.10 -0.42 12.72
CA THR A 108 -12.26 -0.46 11.51
C THR A 108 -11.12 0.57 11.56
N ARG A 109 -11.38 1.73 12.17
CA ARG A 109 -10.39 2.81 12.30
C ARG A 109 -9.27 2.47 13.29
N ASP A 110 -9.60 1.82 14.41
CA ASP A 110 -8.60 1.36 15.39
C ASP A 110 -7.68 0.30 14.77
N ARG A 111 -8.28 -0.62 14.00
CA ARG A 111 -7.56 -1.62 13.23
C ARG A 111 -6.65 -0.99 12.17
N ASP A 112 -7.15 -0.04 11.39
CA ASP A 112 -6.33 0.64 10.38
C ASP A 112 -5.18 1.45 11.02
N ALA A 113 -5.40 2.03 12.20
CA ALA A 113 -4.33 2.66 12.98
C ALA A 113 -3.28 1.64 13.46
N ALA A 114 -3.71 0.44 13.87
CA ALA A 114 -2.79 -0.65 14.23
C ALA A 114 -1.98 -1.13 13.01
N MET A 115 -2.61 -1.30 11.85
CA MET A 115 -1.90 -1.63 10.59
C MET A 115 -0.89 -0.56 10.20
N THR A 116 -1.25 0.72 10.34
CA THR A 116 -0.32 1.84 10.08
C THR A 116 0.92 1.75 10.98
N ARG A 117 0.74 1.44 12.28
CA ARG A 117 1.86 1.27 13.23
C ARG A 117 2.70 0.03 12.96
N ALA A 118 2.09 -1.04 12.46
CA ALA A 118 2.75 -2.32 12.21
C ALA A 118 3.49 -2.38 10.86
N SER A 119 3.45 -1.30 10.06
CA SER A 119 4.00 -1.26 8.71
C SER A 119 5.02 -0.14 8.53
N SER A 120 5.98 -0.38 7.63
CA SER A 120 7.06 0.56 7.30
C SER A 120 6.60 1.64 6.32
N TYR A 121 5.76 1.27 5.35
CA TYR A 121 5.23 2.18 4.33
C TYR A 121 3.86 1.71 3.83
N ASP A 122 3.20 2.55 3.03
CA ASP A 122 1.89 2.25 2.45
C ASP A 122 1.97 1.95 0.95
N ILE A 123 1.21 0.95 0.52
CA ILE A 123 0.74 0.78 -0.87
C ILE A 123 -0.74 1.13 -0.85
N LEU A 124 -1.04 2.42 -1.01
CA LEU A 124 -2.40 2.91 -0.94
C LEU A 124 -2.72 3.90 -2.05
N ARG A 125 -4.00 3.97 -2.43
CA ARG A 125 -4.51 4.99 -3.34
C ARG A 125 -6.03 5.14 -3.23
N TRP A 126 -6.50 6.33 -2.85
CA TRP A 126 -7.90 6.72 -3.06
C TRP A 126 -8.08 7.43 -4.39
N ARG A 127 -9.33 7.62 -4.83
CA ARG A 127 -9.61 8.31 -6.08
C ARG A 127 -9.43 9.83 -5.89
N PRO A 128 -8.65 10.52 -6.74
CA PRO A 128 -8.68 11.99 -6.80
C PRO A 128 -10.10 12.48 -7.07
N ARG A 129 -10.41 13.72 -6.66
CA ARG A 129 -11.73 14.35 -6.75
C ARG A 129 -12.35 14.21 -8.13
N LYS A 130 -11.59 14.47 -9.19
CA LYS A 130 -12.10 14.34 -10.57
C LYS A 130 -12.55 12.91 -10.86
N GLU A 131 -11.68 11.95 -10.56
CA GLU A 131 -11.95 10.52 -10.75
C GLU A 131 -13.13 10.05 -9.88
N ALA A 132 -13.19 10.50 -8.62
CA ALA A 132 -14.26 10.17 -7.69
C ALA A 132 -15.63 10.73 -8.15
N LYS A 133 -15.66 11.96 -8.70
CA LYS A 133 -16.88 12.56 -9.27
C LYS A 133 -17.38 11.79 -10.48
N GLU A 134 -16.47 11.44 -11.39
CA GLU A 134 -16.80 10.64 -12.58
C GLU A 134 -17.30 9.25 -12.20
N PHE A 135 -16.67 8.62 -11.20
CA PHE A 135 -17.00 7.27 -10.77
C PHE A 135 -18.30 7.18 -9.97
N TYR A 136 -18.46 8.00 -8.92
CA TYR A 136 -19.61 7.93 -8.02
C TYR A 136 -20.81 8.76 -8.53
N GLY A 137 -20.61 9.71 -9.44
CA GLY A 137 -21.66 10.55 -9.98
C GLY A 137 -22.50 11.20 -8.86
N PRO A 138 -23.83 10.99 -8.82
CA PRO A 138 -24.69 11.55 -7.76
C PRO A 138 -24.35 11.08 -6.33
N MET A 139 -23.66 9.95 -6.17
CA MET A 139 -23.26 9.43 -4.85
C MET A 139 -21.97 10.06 -4.32
N TYR A 140 -21.29 10.89 -5.13
CA TYR A 140 -20.11 11.61 -4.72
C TYR A 140 -20.44 12.61 -3.60
N ARG A 141 -19.59 12.65 -2.56
CA ARG A 141 -19.74 13.55 -1.41
C ARG A 141 -18.53 14.47 -1.32
N GLU A 142 -18.76 15.77 -1.56
CA GLU A 142 -17.69 16.77 -1.46
C GLU A 142 -17.17 16.84 -0.01
N GLY A 143 -15.84 16.84 0.15
CA GLY A 143 -15.19 16.86 1.46
C GLY A 143 -15.21 15.53 2.23
N TYR A 144 -15.71 14.44 1.65
CA TYR A 144 -15.66 13.12 2.29
C TYR A 144 -14.22 12.57 2.31
N VAL A 145 -13.69 12.35 3.51
CA VAL A 145 -12.37 11.75 3.74
C VAL A 145 -12.51 10.23 3.83
N THR A 146 -11.85 9.51 2.93
CA THR A 146 -11.89 8.04 2.90
C THR A 146 -11.00 7.43 4.00
N ASN A 147 -11.26 6.18 4.40
CA ASN A 147 -10.35 5.46 5.31
C ASN A 147 -8.92 5.39 4.78
N THR A 148 -8.77 5.15 3.47
CA THR A 148 -7.47 5.14 2.80
C THR A 148 -6.74 6.48 2.90
N GLU A 149 -7.46 7.60 2.75
CA GLU A 149 -6.89 8.94 2.96
C GLU A 149 -6.51 9.16 4.43
N MET A 150 -7.33 8.73 5.38
CA MET A 150 -7.00 8.80 6.81
C MET A 150 -5.73 8.01 7.15
N ASN A 151 -5.50 6.87 6.50
CA ASN A 151 -4.27 6.08 6.66
C ASN A 151 -3.04 6.84 6.16
N TRP A 152 -3.14 7.46 4.97
CA TRP A 152 -2.08 8.31 4.41
C TRP A 152 -1.75 9.51 5.30
N ARG A 153 -2.78 10.15 5.86
CA ARG A 153 -2.65 11.27 6.81
C ARG A 153 -1.95 10.83 8.09
N ARG A 154 -2.36 9.70 8.65
CA ARG A 154 -1.79 9.15 9.90
C ARG A 154 -0.29 8.92 9.79
N ARG A 155 0.19 8.36 8.66
CA ARG A 155 1.63 8.15 8.45
C ARG A 155 2.43 9.45 8.36
N ARG A 156 1.79 10.54 7.92
CA ARG A 156 2.41 11.87 7.77
C ARG A 156 2.21 12.77 8.99
N GLY A 157 1.49 12.31 10.02
CA GLY A 157 1.16 13.14 11.18
C GLY A 157 0.21 14.29 10.86
N ILE A 158 -0.56 14.19 9.77
CA ILE A 158 -1.51 15.22 9.32
C ILE A 158 -2.83 15.04 10.07
N SER A 159 -3.40 16.13 10.57
CA SER A 159 -4.72 16.10 11.25
C SER A 159 -5.84 15.79 10.24
N GLU A 160 -6.92 15.19 10.72
CA GLU A 160 -8.11 14.90 9.88
C GLU A 160 -8.86 16.16 9.47
N THR A 161 -8.76 17.21 10.28
CA THR A 161 -9.39 18.50 10.03
C THR A 161 -8.57 19.39 9.09
N GLU A 162 -7.32 19.00 8.80
CA GLU A 162 -6.42 19.76 7.95
C GLU A 162 -6.83 19.65 6.48
N VAL A 163 -6.84 20.77 5.77
CA VAL A 163 -7.16 20.78 4.34
C VAL A 163 -5.91 20.38 3.56
N VAL A 164 -5.96 19.22 2.90
CA VAL A 164 -4.89 18.72 2.03
C VAL A 164 -5.28 18.97 0.59
N LYS A 165 -4.41 19.62 -0.19
CA LYS A 165 -4.63 19.82 -1.62
C LYS A 165 -4.12 18.61 -2.41
N GLU A 166 -4.76 18.28 -3.52
CA GLU A 166 -4.43 17.07 -4.29
C GLU A 166 -3.02 17.11 -4.90
N GLU A 167 -2.53 18.29 -5.24
CA GLU A 167 -1.18 18.51 -5.74
C GLU A 167 -0.06 18.17 -4.74
N ASP A 168 -0.39 18.21 -3.44
CA ASP A 168 0.51 17.90 -2.33
C ASP A 168 0.49 16.40 -1.99
N VAL A 169 -0.44 15.64 -2.58
CA VAL A 169 -0.59 14.20 -2.38
C VAL A 169 0.35 13.44 -3.33
N ASP A 170 1.40 12.86 -2.77
CA ASP A 170 2.46 12.16 -3.50
C ASP A 170 1.97 10.92 -4.26
N ILE A 171 0.95 10.21 -3.76
CA ILE A 171 0.38 9.03 -4.41
C ILE A 171 -0.35 9.35 -5.73
N PHE A 172 -0.62 10.62 -6.03
CA PHE A 172 -1.25 11.06 -7.29
C PHE A 172 -0.24 11.52 -8.34
N ARG A 173 1.05 11.59 -7.97
CA ARG A 173 2.09 11.97 -8.91
C ARG A 173 2.35 10.80 -9.85
N ASP A 174 2.00 10.96 -11.13
CA ASP A 174 2.15 9.95 -12.18
C ASP A 174 3.58 9.38 -12.20
N ASP A 175 3.72 8.06 -12.03
CA ASP A 175 5.01 7.36 -12.05
C ASP A 175 5.74 7.54 -13.39
N ARG A 176 5.02 7.87 -14.48
CA ARG A 176 5.63 8.26 -15.77
C ARG A 176 6.51 9.50 -15.66
N LYS A 177 6.18 10.45 -14.77
CA LYS A 177 7.03 11.63 -14.53
C LYS A 177 8.26 11.29 -13.70
N ARG A 178 8.17 10.29 -12.80
CA ARG A 178 9.33 9.79 -12.03
C ARG A 178 10.33 9.04 -12.92
N SER A 179 9.87 8.25 -13.90
CA SER A 179 10.77 7.56 -14.84
C SER A 179 11.44 8.52 -15.83
N LEU A 180 10.69 9.48 -16.38
CA LEU A 180 11.23 10.55 -17.23
C LEU A 180 12.26 11.41 -16.48
N GLY A 181 11.97 11.79 -15.24
CA GLY A 181 12.91 12.54 -14.40
C GLY A 181 14.21 11.76 -14.13
N LYS A 182 14.12 10.47 -13.79
CA LYS A 182 15.31 9.62 -13.62
C LYS A 182 16.09 9.43 -14.93
N GLN A 183 15.43 9.25 -16.06
CA GLN A 183 16.09 9.16 -17.37
C GLN A 183 16.80 10.46 -17.74
N LEU A 184 16.20 11.62 -17.47
CA LEU A 184 16.81 12.91 -17.78
C LEU A 184 18.02 13.21 -16.90
N VAL A 185 17.95 12.87 -15.61
CA VAL A 185 19.07 13.05 -14.66
C VAL A 185 20.22 12.09 -14.97
N ASN A 186 19.93 10.85 -15.37
CA ASN A 186 20.97 9.91 -15.82
C ASN A 186 21.62 10.36 -17.14
N ALA A 187 20.83 10.81 -18.12
CA ALA A 187 21.36 11.33 -19.38
C ALA A 187 22.24 12.59 -19.22
N LEU A 188 21.90 13.45 -18.25
CA LEU A 188 22.73 14.60 -17.91
C LEU A 188 24.00 14.18 -17.17
N SER A 189 23.93 13.20 -16.27
CA SER A 189 25.09 12.71 -15.52
C SER A 189 26.13 12.02 -16.40
N ASP A 190 25.67 11.27 -17.41
CA ASP A 190 26.55 10.63 -18.41
C ASP A 190 27.22 11.66 -19.35
N SER A 191 26.64 12.85 -19.48
CA SER A 191 27.19 13.94 -20.29
C SER A 191 28.30 14.74 -19.60
N PHE A 192 28.47 14.60 -18.28
CA PHE A 192 29.52 15.30 -17.51
C PHE A 192 30.78 14.45 -17.25
N CYS A 193 30.80 13.17 -17.63
CA CYS A 193 31.95 12.28 -17.41
C CYS A 193 32.94 12.19 -18.59
N THR A 194 32.80 13.01 -19.63
CA THR A 194 33.63 12.94 -20.84
C THR A 194 34.44 14.20 -21.09
N VAL A 195 35.22 14.68 -20.11
CA VAL A 195 36.39 15.50 -20.46
C VAL A 195 37.52 15.32 -19.44
N SER A 196 38.64 14.74 -19.91
CA SER A 196 40.04 15.15 -19.66
C SER A 196 40.97 13.95 -19.34
N GLN A 197 41.59 13.38 -20.38
CA GLN A 197 42.96 12.86 -20.26
C GLN A 197 43.88 13.80 -21.04
N PRO A 198 44.88 14.43 -20.41
CA PRO A 198 45.91 15.17 -21.14
C PRO A 198 47.01 14.21 -21.59
N SER A 199 47.52 14.45 -22.80
CA SER A 199 48.78 13.90 -23.31
C SER A 199 49.97 14.72 -22.82
#